data_AF-A0A2V6EHN2-F1
#
_entry.id   AF-A0A2V6EHN2-F1
#
_cell.length_a   1.000
_cell.length_b   1.000
_cell.length_c   1.000
_cell.angle_alpha   90.00
_cell.angle_beta   90.00
_cell.angle_gamma   90.00
#
_symmetry.space_group_name_H-M   'P 1'
#
loop_
_entity.id
_entity.type
_entity.pdbx_description
1 polymer ?
#
loop_
_entity_poly.entity_id
_entity_poly.type
_entity_poly.pdbx_seq_one_letter_code
_entity_poly.pdbx_strand_id
1 'polypeptide(L)'
;MVAGRQADCFHIRPQQNAAYIFPVGQAWTEQSPVALATLSDTSQTFETWSWSPDGKRLAGLRHFADGSHAGIGVYDLESKKYDWLTNFGEWPLWFEDGRRILFADHGKIFVVDSESRKYHEVFPVADGDIGSPGLSRDNRLIYFTFVAAEADIWLLEWQ
;
A
#
# COMPACT_ATOMS: atom_id res chain seq x y z
N MET A 1 -48.73 21.11 -3.74
CA MET A 1 -48.03 19.85 -3.42
C MET A 1 -46.77 19.79 -4.27
N VAL A 2 -45.61 20.04 -3.68
CA VAL A 2 -44.32 19.81 -4.33
C VAL A 2 -43.72 18.63 -3.60
N ALA A 3 -43.61 17.50 -4.28
CA ALA A 3 -43.00 16.29 -3.74
C ALA A 3 -41.49 16.56 -3.59
N GLY A 4 -41.01 16.54 -2.35
CA GLY A 4 -39.58 16.55 -2.05
C GLY A 4 -38.97 15.25 -2.58
N ARG A 5 -37.94 15.35 -3.42
CA ARG A 5 -37.06 14.20 -3.69
C ARG A 5 -36.40 13.84 -2.36
N GLN A 6 -36.69 12.64 -1.87
CA GLN A 6 -35.89 12.00 -0.85
C GLN A 6 -34.45 11.97 -1.34
N ALA A 7 -33.54 12.54 -0.54
CA ALA A 7 -32.12 12.30 -0.70
C ALA A 7 -31.88 10.84 -0.31
N ASP A 8 -31.86 9.96 -1.30
CA ASP A 8 -31.45 8.58 -1.10
C ASP A 8 -29.99 8.60 -0.61
N CYS A 9 -29.78 8.21 0.64
CA CYS A 9 -28.45 8.00 1.18
C CYS A 9 -27.71 6.99 0.29
N PHE A 10 -26.69 7.45 -0.44
CA PHE A 10 -25.82 6.62 -1.26
C PHE A 10 -25.00 5.68 -0.37
N HIS A 11 -25.57 4.53 -0.03
CA HIS A 11 -24.85 3.46 0.65
C HIS A 11 -24.10 2.63 -0.40
N ILE A 12 -22.77 2.74 -0.42
CA ILE A 12 -21.92 1.83 -1.19
C ILE A 12 -22.00 0.47 -0.51
N ARG A 13 -22.19 -0.61 -1.28
CA ARG A 13 -21.90 -1.96 -0.81
C ARG A 13 -20.47 -2.27 -1.22
N PRO A 14 -19.46 -2.05 -0.36
CA PRO A 14 -18.08 -2.29 -0.74
C PRO A 14 -17.90 -3.78 -1.02
N GLN A 15 -17.32 -4.08 -2.18
CA GLN A 15 -16.70 -5.38 -2.41
C GLN A 15 -15.59 -5.59 -1.37
N GLN A 16 -15.52 -6.80 -0.84
CA GLN A 16 -14.53 -7.17 0.16
C GLN A 16 -13.12 -6.98 -0.41
N ASN A 17 -12.26 -6.32 0.37
CA ASN A 17 -10.84 -6.10 0.06
C ASN A 17 -10.58 -5.35 -1.27
N ALA A 18 -11.53 -4.54 -1.74
CA ALA A 18 -11.37 -3.73 -2.93
C ALA A 18 -10.85 -2.32 -2.59
N ALA A 19 -9.88 -1.85 -3.34
CA ALA A 19 -9.49 -0.44 -3.35
C ALA A 19 -10.41 0.36 -4.28
N TYR A 20 -10.72 1.59 -3.91
CA TYR A 20 -11.59 2.49 -4.68
C TYR A 20 -10.88 3.80 -4.99
N ILE A 21 -11.15 4.34 -6.18
CA ILE A 21 -10.67 5.65 -6.62
C ILE A 21 -11.86 6.54 -6.99
N PHE A 22 -11.72 7.84 -6.77
CA PHE A 22 -12.71 8.83 -7.17
C PHE A 22 -12.03 10.21 -7.37
N PRO A 23 -12.54 11.05 -8.28
CA PRO A 23 -11.97 12.37 -8.52
C PRO A 23 -12.16 13.32 -7.32
N VAL A 24 -11.10 14.07 -7.01
CA VAL A 24 -11.19 15.20 -6.08
C VAL A 24 -11.91 16.36 -6.78
N GLY A 25 -12.72 17.11 -6.02
CA GLY A 25 -13.34 18.36 -6.48
C GLY A 25 -14.74 18.23 -7.09
N GLN A 26 -15.31 17.03 -7.16
CA GLN A 26 -16.71 16.80 -7.55
C GLN A 26 -17.58 16.60 -6.30
N ALA A 27 -18.83 17.10 -6.33
CA ALA A 27 -19.76 16.87 -5.23
C ALA A 27 -20.07 15.36 -5.13
N TRP A 28 -20.20 14.84 -3.90
CA TRP A 28 -20.46 13.40 -3.71
C TRP A 28 -21.74 12.92 -4.41
N THR A 29 -22.74 13.79 -4.52
CA THR A 29 -23.99 13.52 -5.23
C THR A 29 -23.84 13.40 -6.76
N GLU A 30 -22.68 13.78 -7.31
CA GLU A 30 -22.39 13.83 -8.73
C GLU A 30 -21.35 12.79 -9.16
N GLN A 31 -20.83 11.99 -8.23
CA GLN A 31 -19.81 10.99 -8.51
C GLN A 31 -20.06 9.69 -7.75
N SER A 32 -19.44 8.61 -8.25
CA SER A 32 -19.41 7.31 -7.57
C SER A 32 -17.98 6.79 -7.59
N PRO A 33 -17.47 6.23 -6.48
CA PRO A 33 -16.16 5.60 -6.50
C PRO A 33 -16.13 4.39 -7.42
N VAL A 34 -14.99 4.20 -8.05
CA VAL A 34 -14.72 3.10 -8.95
C VAL A 34 -13.76 2.15 -8.25
N ALA A 35 -14.17 0.89 -8.08
CA ALA A 35 -13.29 -0.16 -7.60
C ALA A 35 -12.17 -0.44 -8.62
N LEU A 36 -10.97 -0.77 -8.14
CA LEU A 36 -9.93 -1.33 -9.00
C LEU A 36 -10.39 -2.68 -9.57
N ALA A 37 -9.79 -3.10 -10.69
CA ALA A 37 -10.11 -4.40 -11.26
C ALA A 37 -9.78 -5.52 -10.27
N THR A 38 -10.63 -6.53 -10.18
CA THR A 38 -10.39 -7.68 -9.31
C THR A 38 -9.19 -8.49 -9.80
N LEU A 39 -8.45 -9.07 -8.87
CA LEU A 39 -7.41 -10.04 -9.20
C LEU A 39 -8.01 -11.28 -9.85
N SER A 40 -7.27 -11.89 -10.78
CA SER A 40 -7.69 -13.14 -11.42
C SER A 40 -7.73 -14.30 -10.43
N ASP A 41 -6.83 -14.29 -9.44
CA ASP A 41 -6.87 -15.18 -8.29
C ASP A 41 -7.57 -14.46 -7.13
N THR A 42 -8.81 -14.85 -6.87
CA THR A 42 -9.65 -14.24 -5.82
C THR A 42 -9.25 -14.64 -4.40
N SER A 43 -8.28 -15.55 -4.26
CA SER A 43 -7.68 -15.87 -2.95
C SER A 43 -6.66 -14.82 -2.50
N GLN A 44 -6.26 -13.91 -3.41
CA GLN A 44 -5.32 -12.85 -3.15
C GLN A 44 -6.02 -11.49 -3.05
N THR A 45 -5.39 -10.57 -2.34
CA THR A 45 -5.84 -9.17 -2.26
C THR A 45 -4.71 -8.22 -2.62
N PHE A 46 -5.06 -6.97 -2.92
CA PHE A 46 -4.11 -5.90 -3.17
C PHE A 46 -4.48 -4.69 -2.34
N GLU A 47 -3.62 -4.35 -1.39
CA GLU A 47 -3.75 -3.17 -0.56
C GLU A 47 -2.89 -2.04 -1.15
N THR A 48 -3.55 -1.00 -1.64
CA THR A 48 -2.90 0.16 -2.27
C THR A 48 -2.27 1.08 -1.23
N TRP A 49 -1.02 1.51 -1.45
CA TRP A 49 -0.27 2.32 -0.48
C TRP A 49 0.24 3.65 -1.05
N SER A 50 0.61 3.69 -2.33
CA SER A 50 1.30 4.85 -2.91
C SER A 50 0.94 5.09 -4.37
N TRP A 51 0.71 6.35 -4.72
CA TRP A 51 0.56 6.80 -6.10
C TRP A 51 1.91 6.98 -6.78
N SER A 52 2.02 6.57 -8.05
CA SER A 52 3.12 7.02 -8.88
C SER A 52 3.05 8.53 -9.09
N PRO A 53 4.18 9.22 -9.32
CA PRO A 53 4.20 10.69 -9.44
C PRO A 53 3.37 11.23 -10.60
N ASP A 54 3.23 10.44 -11.67
CA ASP A 54 2.40 10.76 -12.83
C ASP A 54 0.90 10.45 -12.62
N GLY A 55 0.52 9.88 -11.46
CA GLY A 55 -0.86 9.54 -11.10
C GLY A 55 -1.45 8.38 -11.92
N LYS A 56 -0.65 7.62 -12.66
CA LYS A 56 -1.14 6.54 -13.54
C LYS A 56 -1.11 5.16 -12.92
N ARG A 57 -0.29 4.97 -11.88
CA ARG A 57 -0.04 3.69 -11.24
C ARG A 57 -0.19 3.79 -9.73
N LEU A 58 -0.54 2.67 -9.11
CA LEU A 58 -0.62 2.50 -7.67
C LEU A 58 0.36 1.40 -7.28
N ALA A 59 1.30 1.69 -6.37
CA ALA A 59 2.04 0.65 -5.69
C ALA A 59 1.24 0.15 -4.49
N GLY A 60 1.34 -1.14 -4.22
CA GLY A 60 0.63 -1.77 -3.12
C GLY A 60 1.25 -3.12 -2.77
N LEU A 61 0.75 -3.69 -1.69
CA LEU A 61 1.19 -4.98 -1.17
C LEU A 61 0.13 -6.04 -1.45
N ARG A 62 0.60 -7.22 -1.81
CA ARG A 62 -0.23 -8.40 -2.09
C ARG A 62 -0.35 -9.22 -0.82
N HIS A 63 -1.56 -9.72 -0.52
CA HIS A 63 -1.73 -10.78 0.47
C HIS A 63 -2.16 -12.09 -0.17
N PHE A 64 -1.78 -13.19 0.46
CA PHE A 64 -2.42 -14.49 0.25
C PHE A 64 -3.71 -14.61 1.08
N ALA A 65 -4.45 -15.71 0.89
CA ALA A 65 -5.73 -15.95 1.54
C ALA A 65 -5.65 -16.04 3.08
N ASP A 66 -4.48 -16.40 3.61
CA ASP A 66 -4.20 -16.46 5.05
C ASP A 66 -3.82 -15.09 5.63
N GLY A 67 -3.79 -14.04 4.81
CA GLY A 67 -3.42 -12.67 5.19
C GLY A 67 -1.93 -12.40 5.17
N SER A 68 -1.09 -13.41 4.92
CA SER A 68 0.36 -13.22 4.86
C SER A 68 0.78 -12.35 3.66
N HIS A 69 1.83 -11.56 3.87
CA HIS A 69 2.37 -10.69 2.83
C HIS A 69 3.06 -11.52 1.75
N ALA A 70 2.69 -11.23 0.51
CA ALA A 70 3.12 -11.91 -0.70
C ALA A 70 3.94 -11.01 -1.63
N GLY A 71 4.37 -9.84 -1.13
CA GLY A 71 5.26 -8.90 -1.80
C GLY A 71 4.61 -7.70 -2.46
N ILE A 72 5.44 -6.93 -3.15
CA ILE A 72 5.09 -5.63 -3.73
C ILE A 72 4.61 -5.79 -5.17
N GLY A 73 3.54 -5.07 -5.51
CA GLY A 73 3.02 -4.97 -6.85
C GLY A 73 2.65 -3.56 -7.25
N VAL A 74 2.40 -3.41 -8.55
CA VAL A 74 1.93 -2.17 -9.17
C VAL A 74 0.65 -2.45 -9.93
N TYR A 75 -0.36 -1.62 -9.72
CA TYR A 75 -1.57 -1.58 -10.53
C TYR A 75 -1.52 -0.41 -11.49
N ASP A 76 -1.73 -0.68 -12.77
CA ASP A 76 -1.80 0.32 -13.84
C ASP A 76 -3.26 0.69 -14.14
N LEU A 77 -3.61 1.96 -14.05
CA LEU A 77 -5.00 2.43 -14.17
C LEU A 77 -5.55 2.33 -15.58
N GLU A 78 -4.72 2.55 -16.60
CA GLU A 78 -5.13 2.56 -17.99
C GLU A 78 -5.42 1.15 -18.49
N SER A 79 -4.47 0.24 -18.26
CA SER A 79 -4.57 -1.16 -18.68
C SER A 79 -5.36 -2.03 -17.71
N LYS A 80 -5.59 -1.56 -16.47
CA LYS A 80 -6.25 -2.28 -15.36
C LYS A 80 -5.56 -3.60 -15.02
N LYS A 81 -4.23 -3.62 -15.07
CA LYS A 81 -3.40 -4.82 -14.83
C LYS A 81 -2.52 -4.64 -13.61
N TYR A 82 -2.26 -5.77 -12.97
CA TYR A 82 -1.30 -5.89 -11.87
C TYR A 82 0.02 -6.45 -12.40
N ASP A 83 1.14 -5.88 -11.97
CA ASP A 83 2.48 -6.41 -12.16
C ASP A 83 3.14 -6.64 -10.79
N TRP A 84 3.59 -7.86 -10.54
CA TRP A 84 4.19 -8.26 -9.27
C TRP A 84 5.71 -8.14 -9.37
N LEU A 85 6.29 -7.35 -8.48
CA LEU A 85 7.71 -6.99 -8.54
C LEU A 85 8.56 -7.85 -7.60
N THR A 86 8.03 -8.18 -6.43
CA THR A 86 8.70 -9.00 -5.42
C THR A 86 7.74 -10.05 -4.84
N ASN A 87 8.29 -10.99 -4.07
CA ASN A 87 7.53 -11.98 -3.29
C ASN A 87 7.62 -11.74 -1.77
N PHE A 88 8.13 -10.57 -1.36
CA PHE A 88 8.30 -10.15 0.03
C PHE A 88 8.19 -8.62 0.15
N GLY A 89 8.02 -8.12 1.36
CA GLY A 89 8.01 -6.71 1.68
C GLY A 89 6.65 -6.03 1.79
N GLU A 90 6.69 -4.84 2.37
CA GLU A 90 5.57 -4.06 2.90
C GLU A 90 5.76 -2.55 2.68
N TRP A 91 4.67 -1.79 2.83
CA TRP A 91 4.63 -0.32 2.76
C TRP A 91 5.34 0.30 1.55
N PRO A 92 4.95 -0.08 0.31
CA PRO A 92 5.64 0.40 -0.87
C PRO A 92 5.36 1.89 -1.13
N LEU A 93 6.42 2.62 -1.48
CA LEU A 93 6.39 4.05 -1.77
C LEU A 93 7.11 4.35 -3.07
N TRP A 94 6.42 5.00 -3.99
CA TRP A 94 7.06 5.50 -5.20
C TRP A 94 8.07 6.60 -4.89
N PHE A 95 9.21 6.54 -5.58
CA PHE A 95 10.08 7.71 -5.74
C PHE A 95 9.48 8.67 -6.77
N GLU A 96 9.79 9.97 -6.66
CA GLU A 96 9.39 10.97 -7.67
C GLU A 96 9.91 10.69 -9.10
N ASP A 97 10.87 9.78 -9.28
CA ASP A 97 11.31 9.37 -10.63
C ASP A 97 10.30 8.47 -11.36
N GLY A 98 9.25 7.99 -10.68
CA GLY A 98 8.24 7.13 -11.26
C GLY A 98 8.76 5.76 -11.72
N ARG A 99 9.94 5.34 -11.26
CA ARG A 99 10.54 4.06 -11.65
C ARG A 99 10.92 3.20 -10.45
N ARG A 100 11.42 3.82 -9.38
CA ARG A 100 11.84 3.12 -8.16
C ARG A 100 10.73 3.11 -7.13
N ILE A 101 10.68 2.04 -6.33
CA ILE A 101 9.79 1.89 -5.19
C ILE A 101 10.63 1.52 -3.97
N LEU A 102 10.51 2.30 -2.90
CA LEU A 102 11.02 1.96 -1.57
C LEU A 102 10.01 1.05 -0.88
N PHE A 103 10.49 0.05 -0.15
CA PHE A 103 9.64 -0.79 0.68
C PHE A 103 10.46 -1.33 1.85
N ALA A 104 9.80 -1.88 2.87
CA ALA A 104 10.49 -2.51 3.99
C ALA A 104 10.16 -3.99 4.11
N ASP A 105 11.01 -4.74 4.78
CA ASP A 105 10.78 -6.15 5.10
C ASP A 105 11.71 -6.55 6.26
N HIS A 106 11.16 -7.12 7.33
CA HIS A 106 11.91 -7.67 8.47
C HIS A 106 13.07 -6.77 8.95
N GLY A 107 12.76 -5.53 9.35
CA GLY A 107 13.77 -4.60 9.85
C GLY A 107 14.72 -4.04 8.80
N LYS A 108 14.39 -4.15 7.51
CA LYS A 108 15.24 -3.64 6.41
C LYS A 108 14.44 -2.78 5.46
N ILE A 109 15.13 -1.85 4.83
CA ILE A 109 14.62 -1.02 3.73
C ILE A 109 15.28 -1.47 2.44
N PHE A 110 14.45 -1.64 1.42
CA PHE A 110 14.84 -2.03 0.08
C PHE A 110 14.37 -0.99 -0.94
N VAL A 111 15.01 -1.03 -2.10
CA VAL A 111 14.53 -0.33 -3.30
C VAL A 111 14.44 -1.33 -4.44
N VAL A 112 13.27 -1.40 -5.08
CA VAL A 112 13.04 -2.17 -6.31
C VAL A 112 12.86 -1.24 -7.50
N ASP A 113 13.44 -1.64 -8.63
CA ASP A 113 13.24 -1.03 -9.93
C ASP A 113 12.02 -1.71 -10.61
N SER A 114 10.98 -0.93 -10.89
CA SER A 114 9.69 -1.47 -11.39
C SER A 114 9.75 -2.04 -12.80
N GLU A 115 10.77 -1.69 -13.60
CA GLU A 115 10.91 -2.18 -14.97
C GLU A 115 11.70 -3.50 -15.01
N SER A 116 12.81 -3.55 -14.28
CA SER A 116 13.73 -4.69 -14.29
C SER A 116 13.44 -5.71 -13.19
N ARG A 117 12.60 -5.38 -12.20
CA ARG A 117 12.29 -6.16 -10.99
C ARG A 117 13.52 -6.43 -10.10
N LYS A 118 14.64 -5.77 -10.37
CA LYS A 118 15.83 -5.88 -9.54
C LYS A 118 15.64 -5.03 -8.29
N TYR A 119 15.99 -5.60 -7.15
CA TYR A 119 15.98 -4.89 -5.87
C TYR A 119 17.35 -4.96 -5.20
N HIS A 120 17.59 -4.03 -4.29
CA HIS A 120 18.74 -4.04 -3.40
C HIS A 120 18.36 -3.51 -2.02
N GLU A 121 19.09 -3.97 -1.01
CA GLU A 121 18.99 -3.45 0.36
C GLU A 121 19.64 -2.06 0.42
N VAL A 122 19.01 -1.14 1.13
CA VAL A 122 19.50 0.23 1.36
C VAL A 122 19.93 0.42 2.81
N PHE A 123 19.18 -0.16 3.76
CA PHE A 123 19.41 0.05 5.18
C PHE A 123 18.84 -1.10 6.02
N PRO A 124 19.59 -1.62 7.00
CA PRO A 124 19.07 -2.49 8.05
C PRO A 124 18.98 -1.79 9.42
N VAL A 125 18.03 -2.19 10.27
CA VAL A 125 18.08 -1.97 11.72
C VAL A 125 18.55 -3.23 12.45
N ALA A 126 19.09 -3.06 13.66
CA ALA A 126 19.39 -4.16 14.57
C ALA A 126 18.21 -4.40 15.52
N ASP A 127 17.91 -5.69 15.77
CA ASP A 127 17.01 -6.17 16.84
C ASP A 127 15.66 -5.45 16.95
N GLY A 128 14.97 -5.33 15.81
CA GLY A 128 13.63 -4.76 15.73
C GLY A 128 13.12 -4.76 14.31
N ASP A 129 11.95 -4.16 14.13
CA ASP A 129 11.32 -3.97 12.83
C ASP A 129 11.28 -2.50 12.44
N ILE A 130 11.08 -2.27 11.15
CA ILE A 130 10.75 -0.97 10.60
C ILE A 130 9.24 -0.92 10.47
N GLY A 131 8.59 0.19 10.74
CA GLY A 131 7.15 0.39 10.53
C GLY A 131 6.87 1.69 9.80
N SER A 132 5.93 1.67 8.87
CA SER A 132 5.39 2.84 8.18
C SER A 132 6.46 3.85 7.69
N PRO A 133 7.41 3.43 6.84
CA PRO A 133 8.39 4.34 6.27
C PRO A 133 7.69 5.42 5.45
N GLY A 134 8.40 6.52 5.19
CA GLY A 134 7.96 7.58 4.31
C GLY A 134 9.14 8.28 3.64
N LEU A 135 8.91 8.80 2.44
CA LEU A 135 9.91 9.47 1.62
C LEU A 135 9.56 10.97 1.52
N SER A 136 10.56 11.84 1.66
CA SER A 136 10.37 13.26 1.35
C SER A 136 10.12 13.44 -0.14
N ARG A 137 9.36 14.48 -0.50
CA ARG A 137 9.01 14.78 -1.90
C ARG A 137 10.22 14.97 -2.81
N ASP A 138 11.38 15.36 -2.30
CA ASP A 138 12.60 15.47 -3.11
C ASP A 138 13.47 14.20 -3.11
N ASN A 139 12.96 13.11 -2.53
CA ASN A 139 13.63 11.81 -2.35
C ASN A 139 14.93 11.86 -1.53
N ARG A 140 15.16 12.91 -0.73
CA ARG A 140 16.41 13.09 0.01
C ARG A 140 16.37 12.55 1.44
N LEU A 141 15.19 12.38 2.01
CA LEU A 141 14.99 11.94 3.38
C LEU A 141 14.03 10.76 3.40
N ILE A 142 14.38 9.76 4.20
CA ILE A 142 13.49 8.67 4.59
C ILE A 142 13.25 8.85 6.08
N TYR A 143 11.98 8.81 6.49
CA TYR A 143 11.63 8.58 7.90
C TYR A 143 11.07 7.16 8.03
N PHE A 144 11.19 6.59 9.22
CA PHE A 144 10.51 5.36 9.58
C PHE A 144 10.30 5.30 11.09
N THR A 145 9.32 4.50 11.52
CA THR A 145 9.15 4.15 12.93
C THR A 145 9.98 2.90 13.20
N PHE A 146 10.87 2.96 14.19
CA PHE A 146 11.54 1.76 14.69
C PHE A 146 10.65 1.08 15.72
N VAL A 147 10.38 -0.21 15.51
CA VAL A 147 9.61 -1.04 16.44
C VAL A 147 10.59 -2.01 17.08
N ALA A 148 11.06 -1.65 18.28
CA ALA A 148 11.91 -2.55 19.06
C ALA A 148 11.13 -3.83 19.40
N ALA A 149 11.80 -4.98 19.32
CA ALA A 149 11.26 -6.18 19.96
C ALA A 149 11.33 -5.95 21.48
N GLU A 150 10.21 -5.57 22.11
CA GLU A 150 10.13 -5.61 23.57
C GLU A 150 10.19 -7.08 24.01
N ALA A 151 11.37 -7.52 24.44
CA ALA A 151 11.52 -8.72 25.23
C ALA A 151 12.42 -8.39 26.41
N ASP A 152 11.78 -8.01 27.52
CA ASP A 152 12.25 -8.25 28.89
C ASP A 152 11.15 -7.84 29.89
N ILE A 153 10.09 -8.65 29.99
CA ILE A 153 9.29 -8.69 31.23
C ILE A 153 10.12 -9.51 32.22
N TRP A 154 10.94 -8.85 33.02
CA TRP A 154 11.57 -9.48 34.17
C TRP A 154 10.50 -9.77 35.24
N LEU A 155 10.14 -11.04 35.41
CA LEU A 155 9.45 -11.52 36.60
C LEU A 155 10.47 -11.54 37.75
N LEU A 156 10.37 -10.54 38.63
CA LEU A 156 11.12 -10.55 39.88
C LEU A 156 10.36 -11.45 40.87
N GLU A 157 10.85 -12.67 41.10
CA GLU A 157 10.45 -13.46 42.25
C GLU A 157 11.15 -12.88 43.49
N TRP A 158 10.35 -12.33 44.41
CA TRP A 158 10.83 -11.97 45.74
C TRP A 158 10.76 -13.21 46.64
N GLN A 159 11.89 -13.57 47.25
CA GLN A 159 11.96 -14.53 48.37
C GLN A 159 11.52 -13.88 49.68
#